data_AF-A0A4W4GSE0-F1
#
_entry.id   AF-A0A4W4GSE0-F1
#
_cell.length_a   1.000
_cell.length_b   1.000
_cell.length_c   1.000
_cell.angle_alpha   90.00
_cell.angle_beta   90.00
_cell.angle_gamma   90.00
#
_symmetry.space_group_name_H-M   'P 1'
#
loop_
_entity.id
_entity.type
_entity.pdbx_description
1 polymer ?
#
loop_
_entity_poly.entity_id
_entity_poly.type
_entity_poly.pdbx_seq_one_letter_code
_entity_poly.pdbx_strand_id
1 'polypeptide(L)'
;MSNAIRATREPLKTLPLTYGFTSCALFQDIHHGNITQEVFYTDPRVLYISLHRHGFGNSHRGGPTEVGSGQGEGYNVNVAWSAELDCSLGDKEYLTAFRTVVMPIAQEFSPDVVLVSSEFNAVEGHPASLGGHGVSAKCFGLLTRQLMEVAQDHVVLALEGGHDIREIWDASEACINALLDNEVAPLSEDSVMNMTCANTMQSLQKVLQIQSECVLGVFTASLASPTLGLCLLYFPFLECLLNPPIPQPTPPPPLSFR
;
A
#
# COMPACT_ATOMS: atom_id res chain seq x y z
N MET A 1 11.81 -12.40 13.66
CA MET A 1 11.60 -10.98 14.02
C MET A 1 11.72 -10.22 12.72
N SER A 2 10.68 -9.48 12.32
CA SER A 2 10.68 -8.81 11.01
C SER A 2 11.84 -7.81 10.90
N ASN A 3 12.46 -7.75 9.74
CA ASN A 3 13.51 -6.80 9.40
C ASN A 3 13.01 -5.35 9.48
N ALA A 4 11.78 -5.07 9.06
CA ALA A 4 11.10 -3.79 9.25
C ALA A 4 10.90 -3.48 10.74
N ILE A 5 10.59 -4.47 11.59
CA ILE A 5 10.54 -4.27 13.05
C ILE A 5 11.93 -3.88 13.60
N ARG A 6 13.01 -4.48 13.10
CA ARG A 6 14.37 -4.07 13.51
C ARG A 6 14.72 -2.67 13.01
N ALA A 7 14.30 -2.34 11.79
CA ALA A 7 14.45 -1.01 11.20
C ALA A 7 13.55 0.06 11.85
N THR A 8 12.52 -0.34 12.59
CA THR A 8 11.59 0.59 13.28
C THR A 8 11.82 0.66 14.78
N ARG A 9 12.21 -0.41 15.46
CA ARG A 9 12.22 -0.48 16.93
C ARG A 9 13.37 0.31 17.58
N GLU A 10 14.55 0.29 16.97
CA GLU A 10 15.65 1.16 17.40
C GLU A 10 15.50 2.58 16.84
N PRO A 11 15.15 2.76 15.55
CA PRO A 11 14.96 4.09 15.00
C PRO A 11 13.72 4.82 15.49
N LEU A 12 12.52 4.28 15.73
CA LEU A 12 11.36 5.13 16.16
C LEU A 12 11.47 5.67 17.59
N LYS A 13 12.41 5.13 18.40
CA LYS A 13 12.83 5.78 19.65
C LYS A 13 13.81 6.93 19.42
N THR A 14 14.51 6.96 18.28
CA THR A 14 15.60 7.90 17.97
C THR A 14 15.41 8.69 16.66
N LEU A 15 14.38 8.44 15.87
CA LEU A 15 14.04 9.04 14.58
C LEU A 15 13.75 10.53 14.77
N PRO A 16 13.02 10.93 15.84
CA PRO A 16 12.88 12.33 16.19
C PRO A 16 14.22 12.99 16.57
N LEU A 17 15.17 12.20 17.08
CA LEU A 17 16.44 12.69 17.64
C LEU A 17 17.61 12.67 16.63
N THR A 18 17.55 11.85 15.58
CA THR A 18 18.68 11.58 14.67
C THR A 18 18.44 12.14 13.27
N TYR A 19 17.20 12.03 12.76
CA TYR A 19 16.87 12.39 11.38
C TYR A 19 15.71 13.39 11.26
N GLY A 20 15.07 13.78 12.38
CA GLY A 20 13.97 14.74 12.40
C GLY A 20 12.60 14.14 12.05
N PHE A 21 12.51 12.82 11.85
CA PHE A 21 11.26 12.13 11.55
C PHE A 21 10.47 11.85 12.84
N THR A 22 9.22 12.30 12.87
CA THR A 22 8.32 12.25 14.02
C THR A 22 7.15 11.29 13.85
N SER A 23 6.79 10.95 12.61
CA SER A 23 5.75 10.00 12.25
C SER A 23 6.24 8.97 11.21
N CYS A 24 5.66 7.76 11.23
CA CYS A 24 6.03 6.69 10.29
C CYS A 24 4.80 5.89 9.86
N ALA A 25 4.67 5.61 8.57
CA ALA A 25 3.72 4.62 8.08
C ALA A 25 4.44 3.29 7.83
N LEU A 26 3.87 2.20 8.34
CA LEU A 26 4.36 0.83 8.16
C LEU A 26 3.41 0.07 7.26
N PHE A 27 3.88 -0.35 6.09
CA PHE A 27 3.10 -1.15 5.15
C PHE A 27 3.57 -2.61 5.17
N GLN A 28 2.63 -3.54 5.41
CA GLN A 28 2.85 -4.97 5.39
C GLN A 28 1.95 -5.63 4.35
N ASP A 29 2.50 -6.53 3.54
CA ASP A 29 1.74 -7.33 2.59
C ASP A 29 1.62 -8.80 3.02
N ILE A 30 0.62 -9.47 2.45
CA ILE A 30 0.24 -10.88 2.31
C ILE A 30 0.06 -11.68 3.59
N HIS A 31 0.98 -11.54 4.53
CA HIS A 31 0.89 -12.09 5.87
C HIS A 31 0.75 -10.99 6.91
N HIS A 32 -0.11 -11.24 7.88
CA HIS A 32 -0.28 -10.32 9.00
C HIS A 32 1.00 -10.21 9.82
N GLY A 33 1.54 -9.00 9.91
CA GLY A 33 2.69 -8.64 10.74
C GLY A 33 2.33 -8.56 12.22
N ASN A 34 1.95 -9.69 12.83
CA ASN A 34 1.50 -9.79 14.23
C ASN A 34 2.39 -9.02 15.22
N ILE A 35 3.70 -9.17 15.09
CA ILE A 35 4.67 -8.54 15.99
C ILE A 35 4.74 -7.04 15.72
N THR A 36 4.69 -6.60 14.46
CA THR A 36 4.68 -5.18 14.11
C THR A 36 3.46 -4.49 14.71
N GLN A 37 2.29 -5.10 14.52
CA GLN A 37 1.04 -4.65 15.12
C GLN A 37 1.17 -4.56 16.66
N GLU A 38 1.65 -5.61 17.32
CA GLU A 38 1.77 -5.63 18.79
C GLU A 38 2.71 -4.53 19.31
N VAL A 39 3.83 -4.27 18.63
CA VAL A 39 4.82 -3.28 19.05
C VAL A 39 4.27 -1.85 19.00
N PHE A 40 3.44 -1.53 18.01
CA PHE A 40 2.94 -0.17 17.76
C PHE A 40 1.46 0.04 18.13
N TYR A 41 0.80 -0.97 18.69
CA TYR A 41 -0.65 -0.98 18.91
C TYR A 41 -1.20 0.18 19.75
N THR A 42 -0.34 0.86 20.53
CA THR A 42 -0.69 1.99 21.39
C THR A 42 -0.01 3.31 21.00
N ASP A 43 0.78 3.34 19.91
CA ASP A 43 1.61 4.49 19.54
C ASP A 43 1.00 5.28 18.37
N PRO A 44 0.43 6.49 18.59
CA PRO A 44 -0.17 7.30 17.52
C PRO A 44 0.85 7.86 16.52
N ARG A 45 2.15 7.75 16.79
CA ARG A 45 3.18 8.24 15.86
C ARG A 45 3.44 7.24 14.74
N VAL A 46 2.84 6.06 14.80
CA VAL A 46 3.07 4.98 13.85
C VAL A 46 1.74 4.49 13.32
N LEU A 47 1.48 4.75 12.04
CA LEU A 47 0.36 4.17 11.32
C LEU A 47 0.78 2.81 10.77
N TYR A 48 0.20 1.72 11.29
CA TYR A 48 0.40 0.38 10.74
C TYR A 48 -0.74 0.02 9.79
N ILE A 49 -0.41 -0.32 8.54
CA ILE A 49 -1.36 -0.81 7.54
C ILE A 49 -0.91 -2.18 7.03
N SER A 50 -1.81 -3.15 7.09
CA SER A 50 -1.55 -4.52 6.65
C SER A 50 -2.61 -4.98 5.66
N LEU A 51 -2.20 -5.41 4.47
CA LEU A 51 -3.04 -6.13 3.50
C LEU A 51 -2.66 -7.60 3.58
N HIS A 52 -3.54 -8.46 4.11
CA HIS A 52 -3.15 -9.85 4.37
C HIS A 52 -4.32 -10.81 4.26
N ARG A 53 -3.99 -12.06 3.98
CA ARG A 53 -4.96 -13.15 4.07
C ARG A 53 -5.35 -13.39 5.52
N HIS A 54 -6.65 -13.48 5.78
CA HIS A 54 -7.21 -13.65 7.11
C HIS A 54 -8.22 -14.80 7.13
N GLY A 55 -8.16 -15.63 8.19
CA GLY A 55 -9.02 -16.81 8.33
C GLY A 55 -8.46 -18.11 7.74
N PHE A 56 -7.20 -18.14 7.27
CA PHE A 56 -6.50 -19.37 6.89
C PHE A 56 -5.59 -19.85 8.04
N GLY A 57 -5.90 -20.99 8.65
CA GLY A 57 -5.10 -21.59 9.73
C GLY A 57 -5.40 -21.07 11.15
N ASN A 58 -4.42 -21.16 12.06
CA ASN A 58 -4.60 -21.02 13.52
C ASN A 58 -4.47 -19.58 14.08
N SER A 59 -4.27 -18.55 13.24
CA SER A 59 -4.14 -17.18 13.75
C SER A 59 -5.47 -16.43 13.62
N HIS A 60 -6.11 -16.17 14.77
CA HIS A 60 -7.32 -15.35 14.87
C HIS A 60 -7.02 -13.84 14.98
N ARG A 61 -5.75 -13.44 14.84
CA ARG A 61 -5.31 -12.03 14.93
C ARG A 61 -5.24 -11.37 13.55
N GLY A 62 -5.18 -10.05 13.51
CA GLY A 62 -5.19 -9.26 12.29
C GLY A 62 -6.59 -9.09 11.72
N GLY A 63 -7.63 -9.17 12.56
CA GLY A 63 -8.99 -8.85 12.15
C GLY A 63 -9.18 -7.36 11.89
N PRO A 64 -10.18 -6.97 11.08
CA PRO A 64 -10.42 -5.56 10.73
C PRO A 64 -10.87 -4.71 11.93
N THR A 65 -11.32 -5.34 13.02
CA THR A 65 -11.72 -4.69 14.28
C THR A 65 -10.55 -4.42 15.22
N GLU A 66 -9.34 -4.90 14.90
CA GLU A 66 -8.13 -4.62 15.66
C GLU A 66 -7.55 -3.29 15.19
N VAL A 67 -7.98 -2.19 15.84
CA VAL A 67 -7.77 -0.80 15.40
C VAL A 67 -6.72 -0.04 16.22
N GLY A 68 -6.03 -0.73 17.12
CA GLY A 68 -5.15 -0.10 18.11
C GLY A 68 -5.84 0.03 19.46
N SER A 69 -5.19 0.72 20.41
CA SER A 69 -5.76 0.99 21.73
C SER A 69 -5.11 2.20 22.41
N GLY A 70 -5.84 2.83 23.34
CA GLY A 70 -5.34 4.00 24.05
C GLY A 70 -5.08 5.15 23.07
N GLN A 71 -3.87 5.70 23.05
CA GLN A 71 -3.53 6.77 22.11
C GLN A 71 -3.36 6.27 20.67
N GLY A 72 -3.06 4.98 20.46
CA GLY A 72 -2.90 4.38 19.14
C GLY A 72 -4.20 3.91 18.48
N GLU A 73 -5.35 4.16 19.09
CA GLU A 73 -6.65 3.84 18.47
C GLU A 73 -6.84 4.62 17.16
N GLY A 74 -7.19 3.91 16.08
CA GLY A 74 -7.27 4.44 14.72
C GLY A 74 -5.95 4.40 13.93
N TYR A 75 -4.83 4.04 14.55
CA TYR A 75 -3.50 3.97 13.90
C TYR A 75 -3.09 2.54 13.51
N ASN A 76 -3.99 1.56 13.66
CA ASN A 76 -3.80 0.19 13.18
C ASN A 76 -4.91 -0.16 12.17
N VAL A 77 -4.53 -0.45 10.92
CA VAL A 77 -5.45 -0.71 9.82
C VAL A 77 -5.18 -2.10 9.24
N ASN A 78 -6.10 -3.03 9.49
CA ASN A 78 -6.03 -4.38 8.96
C ASN A 78 -7.01 -4.54 7.77
N VAL A 79 -6.47 -4.52 6.55
CA VAL A 79 -7.18 -4.97 5.33
C VAL A 79 -7.10 -6.49 5.27
N ALA A 80 -8.00 -7.11 6.02
CA ALA A 80 -8.08 -8.56 6.20
C ALA A 80 -8.89 -9.22 5.08
N TRP A 81 -8.20 -9.82 4.12
CA TRP A 81 -8.80 -10.57 3.03
C TRP A 81 -9.41 -11.88 3.56
N SER A 82 -10.74 -11.96 3.62
CA SER A 82 -11.46 -13.12 4.17
C SER A 82 -11.19 -14.40 3.39
N ALA A 83 -11.19 -15.54 4.09
CA ALA A 83 -11.04 -16.85 3.47
C ALA A 83 -12.20 -17.26 2.54
N GLU A 84 -13.33 -16.55 2.62
CA GLU A 84 -14.53 -16.73 1.78
C GLU A 84 -14.46 -15.95 0.45
N LEU A 85 -13.27 -15.53 0.03
CA LEU A 85 -13.09 -14.90 -1.28
C LEU A 85 -13.26 -15.95 -2.39
N ASP A 86 -14.34 -15.83 -3.16
CA ASP A 86 -14.58 -16.62 -4.38
C ASP A 86 -13.74 -16.13 -5.59
N CYS A 87 -12.82 -15.19 -5.36
CA CYS A 87 -11.96 -14.57 -6.38
C CYS A 87 -10.49 -14.67 -5.98
N SER A 88 -9.62 -14.89 -6.97
CA SER A 88 -8.17 -14.72 -6.79
C SER A 88 -7.86 -13.23 -6.63
N LEU A 89 -7.18 -12.86 -5.55
CA LEU A 89 -6.68 -11.50 -5.36
C LEU A 89 -5.52 -11.25 -6.32
N GLY A 90 -5.60 -10.21 -7.14
CA GLY A 90 -4.53 -9.81 -8.04
C GLY A 90 -4.34 -8.29 -8.09
N ASP A 91 -3.73 -7.80 -9.17
CA ASP A 91 -3.40 -6.38 -9.34
C ASP A 91 -4.56 -5.45 -9.04
N LYS A 92 -5.74 -5.73 -9.61
CA LYS A 92 -6.92 -4.86 -9.46
C LYS A 92 -7.41 -4.77 -8.02
N GLU A 93 -7.40 -5.87 -7.25
CA GLU A 93 -7.81 -5.87 -5.85
C GLU A 93 -6.83 -5.05 -5.00
N TYR A 94 -5.52 -5.21 -5.24
CA TYR A 94 -4.48 -4.45 -4.55
C TYR A 94 -4.55 -2.96 -4.88
N LEU A 95 -4.66 -2.61 -6.16
CA LEU A 95 -4.81 -1.22 -6.59
C LEU A 95 -6.09 -0.59 -6.02
N THR A 96 -7.19 -1.35 -5.95
CA THR A 96 -8.45 -0.87 -5.34
C THR A 96 -8.29 -0.65 -3.85
N ALA A 97 -7.61 -1.56 -3.14
CA ALA A 97 -7.30 -1.39 -1.72
C ALA A 97 -6.45 -0.15 -1.48
N PHE A 98 -5.45 0.07 -2.33
CA PHE A 98 -4.61 1.27 -2.25
C PHE A 98 -5.42 2.54 -2.47
N ARG A 99 -6.22 2.59 -3.53
CA ARG A 99 -7.03 3.76 -3.89
C ARG A 99 -8.10 4.09 -2.84
N THR A 100 -8.70 3.08 -2.23
CA THR A 100 -9.87 3.28 -1.35
C THR A 100 -9.53 3.32 0.13
N VAL A 101 -8.47 2.64 0.58
CA VAL A 101 -8.10 2.51 1.99
C VAL A 101 -6.69 3.05 2.25
N VAL A 102 -5.67 2.49 1.62
CA VAL A 102 -4.26 2.75 2.02
C VAL A 102 -3.90 4.21 1.78
N MET A 103 -4.08 4.70 0.54
CA MET A 103 -3.65 6.04 0.15
C MET A 103 -4.43 7.13 0.88
N PRO A 104 -5.78 7.11 0.97
CA PRO A 104 -6.51 8.12 1.73
C PRO A 104 -6.08 8.21 3.19
N ILE A 105 -5.95 7.06 3.88
CA ILE A 105 -5.55 7.03 5.29
C ILE A 105 -4.09 7.48 5.45
N ALA A 106 -3.18 7.00 4.61
CA ALA A 106 -1.77 7.35 4.71
C ALA A 106 -1.52 8.84 4.38
N GLN A 107 -2.22 9.40 3.39
CA GLN A 107 -2.15 10.82 3.04
C GLN A 107 -2.60 11.72 4.20
N GLU A 108 -3.68 11.34 4.87
CA GLU A 108 -4.21 12.10 5.99
C GLU A 108 -3.34 11.98 7.25
N PHE A 109 -2.72 10.81 7.46
CA PHE A 109 -1.71 10.64 8.49
C PHE A 109 -0.44 11.46 8.23
N SER A 110 -0.11 11.71 6.95
CA SER A 110 1.05 12.50 6.52
C SER A 110 2.36 12.05 7.18
N PRO A 111 2.83 10.81 6.86
CA PRO A 111 4.04 10.26 7.46
C PRO A 111 5.29 11.00 6.99
N ASP A 112 6.25 11.19 7.90
CA ASP A 112 7.58 11.70 7.54
C ASP A 112 8.42 10.67 6.76
N VAL A 113 8.16 9.38 7.01
CA VAL A 113 8.83 8.24 6.37
C VAL A 113 7.85 7.07 6.22
N VAL A 114 7.95 6.34 5.11
CA VAL A 114 7.27 5.05 4.91
C VAL A 114 8.29 3.92 4.96
N LEU A 115 7.97 2.91 5.77
CA LEU A 115 8.73 1.68 5.88
C LEU A 115 7.86 0.53 5.39
N VAL A 116 8.37 -0.23 4.43
CA VAL A 116 7.63 -1.32 3.80
C VAL A 116 8.28 -2.64 4.19
N SER A 117 7.53 -3.50 4.86
CA SER A 117 7.84 -4.92 5.01
C SER A 117 7.50 -5.64 3.71
N SER A 118 8.46 -5.73 2.79
CA SER A 118 8.25 -6.29 1.47
C SER A 118 8.34 -7.80 1.51
N GLU A 119 7.17 -8.46 1.49
CA GLU A 119 7.05 -9.90 1.33
C GLU A 119 6.40 -10.19 -0.02
N PHE A 120 7.20 -10.62 -1.00
CA PHE A 120 6.73 -10.83 -2.37
C PHE A 120 5.94 -12.14 -2.55
N ASN A 121 5.40 -12.71 -1.48
CA ASN A 121 4.60 -13.95 -1.53
C ASN A 121 3.21 -13.75 -2.17
N ALA A 122 2.77 -12.51 -2.39
CA ALA A 122 1.55 -12.23 -3.17
C ALA A 122 1.77 -12.30 -4.69
N VAL A 123 3.03 -12.37 -5.14
CA VAL A 123 3.35 -12.43 -6.57
C VAL A 123 2.78 -13.72 -7.18
N GLU A 124 2.22 -13.60 -8.38
CA GLU A 124 1.71 -14.72 -9.16
C GLU A 124 2.76 -15.84 -9.29
N GLY A 125 2.35 -17.08 -8.97
CA GLY A 125 3.21 -18.26 -9.05
C GLY A 125 3.39 -18.97 -7.70
N HIS A 126 3.21 -18.26 -6.58
CA HIS A 126 3.22 -18.88 -5.26
C HIS A 126 2.03 -19.84 -5.05
N PRO A 127 2.25 -21.02 -4.44
CA PRO A 127 1.18 -21.95 -4.10
C PRO A 127 0.20 -21.33 -3.08
N ALA A 128 -1.05 -21.81 -3.09
CA ALA A 128 -2.10 -21.32 -2.20
C ALA A 128 -1.78 -21.42 -0.69
N SER A 129 -0.85 -22.30 -0.31
CA SER A 129 -0.37 -22.44 1.07
C SER A 129 0.62 -21.36 1.52
N LEU A 130 1.22 -20.60 0.58
CA LEU A 130 2.22 -19.56 0.86
C LEU A 130 1.70 -18.15 0.60
N GLY A 131 0.86 -17.96 -0.42
CA GLY A 131 0.30 -16.65 -0.74
C GLY A 131 -0.89 -16.81 -1.67
N GLY A 132 -0.71 -17.49 -2.81
CA GLY A 132 -1.82 -17.88 -3.68
C GLY A 132 -2.57 -16.72 -4.31
N HIS A 133 -1.95 -15.54 -4.35
CA HIS A 133 -2.46 -14.37 -5.06
C HIS A 133 -1.85 -14.33 -6.48
N GLY A 134 -2.48 -13.55 -7.35
CA GLY A 134 -2.04 -13.29 -8.72
C GLY A 134 -1.61 -11.84 -8.92
N VAL A 135 -0.86 -11.28 -7.96
CA VAL A 135 -0.33 -9.92 -8.09
C VAL A 135 0.92 -9.97 -8.98
N SER A 136 1.03 -9.08 -9.95
CA SER A 136 2.20 -8.99 -10.80
C SER A 136 3.34 -8.23 -10.11
N ALA A 137 4.58 -8.57 -10.44
CA ALA A 137 5.76 -7.81 -10.03
C ALA A 137 5.65 -6.31 -10.39
N LYS A 138 5.06 -6.00 -11.55
CA LYS A 138 4.83 -4.62 -12.00
C LYS A 138 3.91 -3.86 -11.05
N CYS A 139 2.88 -4.52 -10.52
CA CYS A 139 1.99 -3.91 -9.55
C CYS A 139 2.75 -3.46 -8.31
N PHE A 140 3.67 -4.28 -7.77
CA PHE A 140 4.52 -3.87 -6.65
C PHE A 140 5.34 -2.59 -6.92
N GLY A 141 5.84 -2.42 -8.16
CA GLY A 141 6.47 -1.16 -8.58
C GLY A 141 5.50 0.03 -8.51
N LEU A 142 4.26 -0.13 -8.98
CA LEU A 142 3.22 0.91 -8.91
C LEU A 142 2.78 1.22 -7.48
N LEU A 143 2.66 0.21 -6.62
CA LEU A 143 2.35 0.40 -5.20
C LEU A 143 3.49 1.15 -4.50
N THR A 144 4.74 0.82 -4.84
CA THR A 144 5.93 1.53 -4.33
C THR A 144 5.89 3.00 -4.73
N ARG A 145 5.58 3.32 -5.99
CA ARG A 145 5.47 4.70 -6.47
C ARG A 145 4.38 5.48 -5.73
N GLN A 146 3.22 4.87 -5.51
CA GLN A 146 2.16 5.49 -4.71
C GLN A 146 2.62 5.80 -3.27
N LEU A 147 3.36 4.89 -2.63
CA LEU A 147 3.89 5.15 -1.28
C LEU A 147 4.94 6.27 -1.25
N MET A 148 5.73 6.44 -2.31
CA MET A 148 6.68 7.54 -2.44
C MET A 148 5.98 8.91 -2.46
N GLU A 149 4.81 9.01 -3.09
CA GLU A 149 4.01 10.24 -3.13
C GLU A 149 3.56 10.68 -1.73
N VAL A 150 3.30 9.74 -0.82
CA VAL A 150 2.79 10.03 0.53
C VAL A 150 3.89 10.52 1.48
N ALA A 151 5.12 10.02 1.31
CA ALA A 151 6.25 10.30 2.21
C ALA A 151 7.34 11.18 1.58
N GLN A 152 7.04 11.91 0.50
CA GLN A 152 8.00 12.78 -0.18
C GLN A 152 9.31 12.03 -0.53
N ASP A 153 9.18 10.85 -1.12
CA ASP A 153 10.28 9.95 -1.49
C ASP A 153 11.07 9.32 -0.33
N HIS A 154 10.72 9.59 0.94
CA HIS A 154 11.30 8.92 2.10
C HIS A 154 10.68 7.54 2.32
N VAL A 155 11.01 6.61 1.41
CA VAL A 155 10.53 5.23 1.45
C VAL A 155 11.70 4.25 1.60
N VAL A 156 11.57 3.31 2.52
CA VAL A 156 12.51 2.20 2.67
C VAL A 156 11.76 0.88 2.55
N LEU A 157 12.17 0.06 1.59
CA LEU A 157 11.69 -1.30 1.43
C LEU A 157 12.66 -2.27 2.11
N ALA A 158 12.17 -3.08 3.04
CA ALA A 158 12.92 -4.11 3.72
C ALA A 158 12.35 -5.48 3.34
N LEU A 159 13.14 -6.29 2.63
CA LEU A 159 12.76 -7.65 2.27
C LEU A 159 12.54 -8.49 3.53
N GLU A 160 11.39 -9.15 3.62
CA GLU A 160 11.04 -10.07 4.72
C GLU A 160 11.02 -11.52 4.23
N GLY A 161 9.99 -11.87 3.46
CA GLY A 161 9.77 -13.20 2.89
C GLY A 161 9.73 -13.16 1.36
N GLY A 162 9.37 -14.29 0.77
CA GLY A 162 9.56 -14.57 -0.65
C GLY A 162 10.20 -15.95 -0.79
N HIS A 163 9.60 -16.83 -1.57
CA HIS A 163 10.09 -18.21 -1.71
C HIS A 163 10.64 -18.53 -3.09
N ASP A 164 10.00 -18.05 -4.16
CA ASP A 164 10.52 -18.22 -5.51
C ASP A 164 11.52 -17.11 -5.86
N ILE A 165 12.73 -17.50 -6.25
CA ILE A 165 13.82 -16.56 -6.55
C ILE A 165 13.48 -15.65 -7.74
N ARG A 166 12.76 -16.15 -8.74
CA ARG A 166 12.39 -15.35 -9.92
C ARG A 166 11.34 -14.31 -9.56
N GLU A 167 10.36 -14.70 -8.77
CA GLU A 167 9.27 -13.80 -8.36
C GLU A 167 9.79 -12.69 -7.44
N ILE A 168 10.70 -13.04 -6.51
CA ILE A 168 11.42 -12.05 -5.68
C ILE A 168 12.26 -11.12 -6.56
N TRP A 169 12.97 -11.67 -7.55
CA TRP A 169 13.80 -10.89 -8.48
C TRP A 169 12.97 -9.86 -9.22
N ASP A 170 11.92 -10.31 -9.92
CA ASP A 170 11.09 -9.45 -10.77
C ASP A 170 10.41 -8.35 -9.95
N ALA A 171 9.88 -8.69 -8.76
CA ALA A 171 9.24 -7.71 -7.88
C ALA A 171 10.26 -6.74 -7.26
N SER A 172 11.45 -7.21 -6.86
CA SER A 172 12.52 -6.35 -6.37
C SER A 172 12.98 -5.38 -7.46
N GLU A 173 13.16 -5.86 -8.69
CA GLU A 173 13.53 -5.02 -9.84
C GLU A 173 12.47 -3.95 -10.11
N ALA A 174 11.18 -4.31 -10.09
CA ALA A 174 10.08 -3.35 -10.27
C ALA A 174 10.06 -2.28 -9.16
N CYS A 175 10.22 -2.68 -7.90
CA CYS A 175 10.30 -1.75 -6.76
C CYS A 175 11.52 -0.82 -6.84
N ILE A 176 12.70 -1.35 -7.17
CA ILE A 176 13.93 -0.55 -7.31
C ILE A 176 13.81 0.44 -8.46
N ASN A 177 13.22 0.04 -9.59
CA ASN A 177 12.97 0.96 -10.70
C ASN A 177 12.04 2.11 -10.27
N ALA A 178 10.99 1.82 -9.50
CA ALA A 178 10.12 2.87 -8.96
C ALA A 178 10.89 3.83 -8.03
N LEU A 179 11.72 3.29 -7.11
CA LEU A 179 12.55 4.10 -6.21
C LEU A 179 13.57 4.99 -6.94
N LEU A 180 14.05 4.56 -8.11
CA LEU A 180 14.97 5.32 -8.97
C LEU A 180 14.26 6.33 -9.89
N ASP A 181 12.94 6.48 -9.76
CA ASP A 181 12.09 7.29 -10.64
C ASP A 181 12.16 6.86 -12.13
N ASN A 182 12.48 5.59 -12.39
CA ASN A 182 12.38 5.01 -13.73
C ASN A 182 10.91 4.77 -14.08
N GLU A 183 10.62 4.75 -15.38
CA GLU A 183 9.28 4.43 -15.88
C GLU A 183 8.88 3.01 -15.46
N VAL A 184 7.82 2.89 -14.65
CA VAL A 184 7.26 1.60 -14.26
C VAL A 184 6.42 1.08 -15.43
N ALA A 185 6.74 -0.14 -15.89
CA ALA A 185 6.02 -0.73 -17.01
C ALA A 185 4.50 -0.76 -16.75
N PRO A 186 3.67 -0.36 -17.73
CA PRO A 186 2.23 -0.33 -17.54
C PRO A 186 1.68 -1.74 -17.30
N LEU A 187 0.60 -1.80 -16.50
CA LEU A 187 -0.21 -3.00 -16.37
C LEU A 187 -1.02 -3.24 -17.65
N SER A 188 -1.44 -4.49 -17.86
CA SER A 188 -2.37 -4.81 -18.94
C SER A 188 -3.71 -4.10 -18.70
N GLU A 189 -4.43 -3.79 -19.79
CA GLU A 189 -5.77 -3.19 -19.70
C GLU A 189 -6.72 -4.07 -18.87
N ASP A 190 -6.61 -5.40 -18.99
CA ASP A 190 -7.39 -6.37 -18.21
C ASP A 190 -7.15 -6.27 -16.70
N SER A 191 -5.93 -5.91 -16.27
CA SER A 191 -5.59 -5.71 -14.85
C SER A 191 -6.12 -4.38 -14.30
N VAL A 192 -6.56 -3.46 -15.16
CA VAL A 192 -6.98 -2.10 -14.76
C VAL A 192 -8.48 -1.86 -14.97
N MET A 193 -9.06 -2.42 -16.04
CA MET A 193 -10.43 -2.11 -16.48
C MET A 193 -11.50 -3.04 -15.91
N ASN A 194 -11.12 -4.21 -15.39
CA ASN A 194 -12.07 -5.15 -14.82
C ASN A 194 -12.54 -4.73 -13.43
N MET A 195 -13.84 -4.89 -13.16
CA MET A 195 -14.39 -4.65 -11.83
C MET A 195 -13.74 -5.55 -10.78
N THR A 196 -13.39 -4.94 -9.65
CA THR A 196 -12.97 -5.63 -8.43
C THR A 196 -14.08 -6.53 -7.93
N CYS A 197 -13.75 -7.75 -7.48
CA CYS A 197 -14.80 -8.68 -7.04
C CYS A 197 -15.58 -8.14 -5.83
N ALA A 198 -16.87 -8.52 -5.77
CA ALA A 198 -17.81 -8.00 -4.76
C ALA A 198 -17.35 -8.28 -3.32
N ASN A 199 -16.78 -9.45 -3.06
CA ASN A 199 -16.30 -9.82 -1.72
C ASN A 199 -15.11 -8.94 -1.29
N THR A 200 -14.16 -8.63 -2.20
CA THR A 200 -13.08 -7.66 -1.94
C THR A 200 -13.66 -6.28 -1.63
N MET A 201 -14.61 -5.80 -2.43
CA MET A 201 -15.26 -4.50 -2.18
C MET A 201 -15.95 -4.47 -0.81
N GLN A 202 -16.62 -5.55 -0.43
CA GLN A 202 -17.25 -5.68 0.88
C GLN A 202 -16.22 -5.67 2.02
N SER A 203 -15.09 -6.36 1.87
CA SER A 203 -13.99 -6.32 2.83
C SER A 203 -13.45 -4.89 3.00
N LEU A 204 -13.21 -4.18 1.89
CA LEU A 204 -12.72 -2.80 1.92
C LEU A 204 -13.75 -1.84 2.56
N GLN A 205 -15.03 -1.97 2.23
CA GLN A 205 -16.11 -1.19 2.86
C GLN A 205 -16.19 -1.44 4.37
N LYS A 206 -16.03 -2.68 4.82
CA LYS A 206 -16.01 -3.02 6.25
C LYS A 206 -14.84 -2.36 6.97
N VAL A 207 -13.65 -2.36 6.37
CA VAL A 207 -12.47 -1.69 6.94
C VAL A 207 -12.72 -0.19 7.05
N LEU A 208 -13.23 0.44 6.00
CA LEU A 208 -13.55 1.87 6.01
C LEU A 208 -14.61 2.23 7.06
N GLN A 209 -15.66 1.42 7.19
CA GLN A 209 -16.67 1.62 8.20
C GLN A 209 -16.06 1.59 9.61
N ILE A 210 -15.28 0.56 9.92
CA ILE A 210 -14.65 0.42 11.24
C ILE A 210 -13.70 1.59 11.53
N GLN A 211 -12.84 1.94 10.56
CA GLN A 211 -11.89 3.05 10.73
C GLN A 211 -12.61 4.40 10.88
N SER A 212 -13.75 4.60 10.23
CA SER A 212 -14.54 5.82 10.39
C SER A 212 -15.12 5.99 11.80
N GLU A 213 -15.35 4.89 12.53
CA GLU A 213 -15.89 4.92 13.90
C GLU A 213 -14.82 5.24 14.95
N CYS A 214 -13.58 4.76 14.74
CA CYS A 214 -12.46 5.02 15.64
C CYS A 214 -11.99 6.49 15.58
N VAL A 215 -12.30 7.17 14.48
CA VAL A 215 -11.67 8.44 14.16
C VAL A 215 -12.67 9.58 14.15
N LEU A 216 -13.11 9.98 15.35
CA LEU A 216 -13.91 11.19 15.57
C LEU A 216 -13.08 12.50 15.52
N GLY A 217 -11.98 12.56 14.76
CA GLY A 217 -11.19 13.79 14.66
C GLY A 217 -10.12 13.89 13.57
N VAL A 218 -9.75 12.80 12.88
CA VAL A 218 -8.69 12.82 11.87
C VAL A 218 -9.18 12.48 10.45
N PHE A 219 -10.15 11.56 10.22
CA PHE A 219 -10.57 11.12 8.86
C PHE A 219 -11.95 11.57 8.34
N THR A 220 -12.41 12.78 8.70
CA THR A 220 -13.82 13.21 8.45
C THR A 220 -14.09 13.93 7.11
N ALA A 221 -13.12 14.12 6.21
CA ALA A 221 -13.38 14.91 5.00
C ALA A 221 -13.81 14.10 3.75
N SER A 222 -13.52 12.79 3.67
CA SER A 222 -13.67 12.06 2.39
C SER A 222 -14.92 11.16 2.28
N LEU A 223 -15.54 10.75 3.40
CA LEU A 223 -16.55 9.67 3.38
C LEU A 223 -18.01 10.13 3.52
N ALA A 224 -18.28 11.42 3.76
CA ALA A 224 -19.63 11.91 4.07
C ALA A 224 -20.46 12.40 2.86
N SER A 225 -20.09 12.05 1.62
CA SER A 225 -20.90 12.43 0.44
C SER A 225 -21.55 11.22 -0.25
N PRO A 226 -22.89 11.11 -0.27
CA PRO A 226 -23.60 10.04 -0.97
C PRO A 226 -23.46 10.10 -2.52
N THR A 227 -22.76 11.11 -3.05
CA THR A 227 -22.38 11.19 -4.48
C THR A 227 -21.05 10.51 -4.84
N LEU A 228 -20.27 10.02 -3.87
CA LEU A 228 -18.96 9.39 -4.15
C LEU A 228 -19.03 7.96 -4.69
N GLY A 229 -20.20 7.30 -4.66
CA GLY A 229 -20.44 6.07 -5.42
C GLY A 229 -20.30 6.26 -6.94
N LEU A 230 -20.32 7.51 -7.43
CA LEU A 230 -20.11 7.87 -8.84
C LEU A 230 -18.83 8.70 -9.08
N CYS A 231 -18.30 9.42 -8.10
CA CYS A 231 -17.09 10.23 -8.28
C CYS A 231 -15.76 9.44 -8.25
N LEU A 232 -15.70 8.23 -7.69
CA LEU A 232 -14.49 7.39 -7.80
C LEU A 232 -14.28 6.80 -9.20
N LEU A 233 -15.24 6.99 -10.11
CA LEU A 233 -15.12 6.64 -11.53
C LEU A 233 -14.59 7.80 -12.39
N TYR A 234 -14.42 9.01 -11.84
CA TYR A 234 -14.01 10.20 -12.58
C TYR A 234 -13.17 11.14 -11.70
N PHE A 235 -11.89 10.83 -11.55
CA PHE A 235 -10.84 11.83 -11.24
C PHE A 235 -9.73 11.71 -12.31
N PRO A 236 -9.08 12.82 -12.69
CA PRO A 236 -8.51 13.05 -14.02
C PRO A 236 -7.14 12.36 -14.27
N PHE A 237 -6.84 11.28 -13.57
CA PHE A 237 -5.59 10.54 -13.78
C PHE A 237 -5.66 9.57 -14.97
N LEU A 238 -6.88 9.17 -15.38
CA LEU A 238 -7.07 8.29 -16.54
C LEU A 238 -6.72 8.99 -17.87
N GLU A 239 -6.90 10.32 -17.96
CA GLU A 239 -6.45 11.08 -19.14
C GLU A 239 -4.92 11.14 -19.23
N CYS A 240 -4.20 11.17 -18.10
CA CYS A 240 -2.74 11.25 -18.08
C CYS A 240 -2.07 9.93 -18.53
N LEU A 241 -2.75 8.79 -18.29
CA LEU A 241 -2.28 7.48 -18.73
C LEU A 241 -2.73 7.12 -20.16
N LEU A 242 -3.84 7.67 -20.63
CA LEU A 242 -4.36 7.42 -22.00
C LEU A 242 -3.87 8.46 -23.03
N ASN A 243 -3.46 9.66 -22.60
CA ASN A 243 -2.90 10.71 -23.46
C ASN A 243 -1.59 11.25 -22.85
N PRO A 244 -0.43 10.63 -23.13
CA PRO A 244 0.84 11.22 -22.73
C PRO A 244 1.00 12.61 -23.37
N PRO A 245 1.56 13.61 -22.67
CA PRO A 245 1.79 14.92 -23.24
C PRO A 245 2.65 14.79 -24.50
N ILE A 246 2.14 15.29 -25.63
CA ILE A 246 2.87 15.33 -26.90
C ILE A 246 4.18 16.10 -26.64
N PRO A 247 5.35 15.52 -26.95
CA PRO A 247 6.62 16.21 -26.80
C PRO A 247 6.57 17.53 -27.56
N GLN A 248 6.76 18.64 -26.84
CA GLN A 248 6.91 19.93 -27.50
C GLN A 248 8.16 19.85 -28.40
N PRO A 249 8.09 20.28 -29.67
CA PRO A 249 9.26 20.26 -30.54
C PRO A 249 10.37 21.08 -29.89
N THR A 250 11.55 20.47 -29.77
CA THR A 250 12.73 21.16 -29.26
C THR A 250 13.03 22.38 -30.16
N PRO A 251 13.25 23.57 -29.58
CA PRO A 251 13.60 24.73 -30.37
C PRO A 251 14.89 24.44 -31.16
N PRO A 252 14.98 24.87 -32.43
CA PRO A 252 16.16 24.63 -33.23
C PRO A 252 17.38 25.28 -32.55
N PRO A 253 18.56 24.64 -32.63
CA PRO A 253 19.78 25.21 -32.07
C PRO A 253 20.04 26.60 -32.69
N PRO A 254 20.60 27.54 -31.92
CA PRO A 254 20.91 28.86 -32.44
C PRO A 254 21.85 28.74 -33.64
N LEU A 255 21.48 29.41 -34.73
CA LEU A 255 22.31 29.49 -35.94
C LEU A 255 23.68 30.05 -35.55
N SER A 256 24.71 29.20 -35.63
CA SER A 256 26.09 29.66 -35.54
C SER A 256 26.42 30.40 -36.83
N PHE A 257 26.44 31.73 -36.78
CA PHE A 257 27.08 32.54 -37.82
C PHE A 257 28.60 32.31 -37.72
N ARG A 258 29.16 31.64 -38.72
CA ARG A 258 30.58 31.75 -39.08
C ARG A 258 30.72 32.75 -40.21
#